data_AF-A0A498MWL7-F1
#
_entry.id   AF-A0A498MWL7-F1
#
_cell.length_a   1.000
_cell.length_b   1.000
_cell.length_c   1.000
_cell.angle_alpha   90.00
_cell.angle_beta   90.00
_cell.angle_gamma   90.00
#
_symmetry.space_group_name_H-M   'P 1'
#
loop_
_entity.id
_entity.type
_entity.pdbx_description
1 polymer ?
#
loop_
_entity_poly.entity_id
_entity_poly.type
_entity_poly.pdbx_seq_one_letter_code
_entity_poly.pdbx_strand_id
1 'polypeptide(L)'
;MLFEVFATLDSAVTVGEYGAKKFLMRDGKEVVQCLYYENDQTLPRLIRGQVHRCVGNYDKQKDTMTCVSVRAASLSEQRNALEAVRASDAEMRNVVLALSEM
;
A
#
# COMPACT_ATOMS: atom_id res chain seq x y z
N MET A 1 -0.59 4.01 11.54
CA MET A 1 0.77 4.23 11.01
C MET A 1 0.66 4.37 9.51
N LEU A 2 1.39 5.32 8.92
CA LEU A 2 1.39 5.57 7.48
C LEU A 2 2.33 4.56 6.80
N PHE A 3 1.88 4.00 5.69
CA PHE A 3 2.63 3.03 4.90
C PHE A 3 2.58 3.39 3.42
N GLU A 4 3.62 2.96 2.72
CA GLU A 4 3.72 2.92 1.27
C GLU A 4 3.85 1.47 0.84
N VAL A 5 2.97 1.02 -0.06
CA VAL A 5 2.91 -0.36 -0.53
C VAL A 5 2.93 -0.37 -2.05
N PHE A 6 3.73 -1.28 -2.61
CA PHE A 6 3.75 -1.61 -4.04
C PHE A 6 3.19 -3.02 -4.19
N ALA A 7 2.00 -3.15 -4.77
CA ALA A 7 1.31 -4.42 -4.84
C ALA A 7 0.45 -4.52 -6.11
N THR A 8 0.09 -5.74 -6.50
CA THR A 8 -0.75 -6.00 -7.67
C THR A 8 -2.22 -5.81 -7.33
N LEU A 9 -2.96 -5.10 -8.17
CA LEU A 9 -4.41 -5.02 -8.03
C LEU A 9 -5.04 -6.39 -8.30
N ASP A 10 -5.71 -6.98 -7.31
CA ASP A 10 -6.27 -8.33 -7.39
C ASP A 10 -7.81 -8.35 -7.53
N SER A 11 -8.50 -7.24 -7.29
CA SER A 11 -9.95 -7.14 -7.46
C SER A 11 -10.36 -6.01 -8.40
N ALA A 12 -11.61 -6.04 -8.84
CA ALA A 12 -12.26 -4.83 -9.34
C ALA A 12 -12.45 -3.82 -8.20
N VAL A 13 -12.57 -2.54 -8.55
CA VAL A 13 -12.95 -1.50 -7.60
C VAL A 13 -14.47 -1.56 -7.38
N THR A 14 -14.89 -1.66 -6.13
CA THR A 14 -16.31 -1.63 -5.73
C THR A 14 -16.58 -0.42 -4.85
N VAL A 15 -17.86 -0.08 -4.66
CA VAL A 15 -18.26 0.96 -3.69
C VAL A 15 -18.47 0.28 -2.33
N GLY A 16 -17.86 0.85 -1.29
CA GLY A 16 -17.99 0.45 0.11
C GLY A 16 -18.81 1.45 0.92
N GLU A 17 -18.73 1.30 2.24
CA GLU A 17 -19.41 2.20 3.18
C GLU A 17 -19.00 3.65 2.96
N TYR A 18 -19.95 4.57 3.15
CA TYR A 18 -19.74 6.01 3.00
C TYR A 18 -19.16 6.42 1.64
N GLY A 19 -19.38 5.63 0.59
CA GLY A 19 -18.93 5.93 -0.76
C GLY A 19 -17.45 5.60 -1.03
N ALA A 20 -16.76 4.93 -0.10
CA ALA A 20 -15.37 4.53 -0.29
C ALA A 20 -15.19 3.66 -1.54
N LYS A 21 -14.12 3.86 -2.29
CA LYS A 21 -13.66 2.91 -3.30
C LYS A 21 -12.89 1.79 -2.61
N LYS A 22 -13.34 0.57 -2.80
CA LYS A 22 -12.81 -0.63 -2.16
C LYS A 22 -12.15 -1.54 -3.18
N PHE A 23 -10.93 -2.00 -2.90
CA PHE A 23 -10.21 -2.91 -3.78
C PHE A 23 -9.16 -3.72 -2.99
N LEU A 24 -8.71 -4.84 -3.56
CA LEU A 24 -7.72 -5.72 -2.97
C LEU A 24 -6.37 -5.56 -3.64
N MET A 25 -5.33 -5.41 -2.83
CA MET A 25 -3.94 -5.35 -3.26
C MET A 25 -3.22 -6.62 -2.79
N ARG A 26 -2.50 -7.29 -3.70
CA ARG A 26 -1.81 -8.54 -3.44
C ARG A 26 -0.30 -8.37 -3.57
N ASP A 27 0.42 -8.86 -2.57
CA ASP A 27 1.88 -9.07 -2.64
C ASP A 27 2.19 -10.54 -2.27
N GLY A 28 2.61 -11.31 -3.27
CA GLY A 28 2.77 -12.76 -3.13
C GLY A 28 1.48 -13.46 -2.70
N LYS A 29 1.50 -14.08 -1.51
CA LYS A 29 0.35 -14.79 -0.94
C LYS A 29 -0.56 -13.87 -0.11
N GLU A 30 -0.04 -12.75 0.34
CA GLU A 30 -0.74 -11.82 1.22
C GLU A 30 -1.62 -10.88 0.41
N VAL A 31 -2.75 -10.50 0.99
CA VAL A 31 -3.70 -9.56 0.41
C VAL A 31 -4.10 -8.56 1.46
N VAL A 32 -4.10 -7.28 1.12
CA VAL A 32 -4.63 -6.21 1.96
C VAL A 32 -5.82 -5.55 1.29
N GLN A 33 -6.83 -5.23 2.08
CA GLN A 33 -7.98 -4.48 1.63
C GLN A 33 -7.67 -2.99 1.66
N CYS A 34 -7.82 -2.31 0.52
CA CYS A 34 -7.64 -0.88 0.42
C CYS A 34 -8.98 -0.14 0.32
N LEU A 35 -9.07 0.99 1.02
CA LEU A 35 -10.17 1.94 0.96
C LEU A 35 -9.65 3.29 0.48
N TYR A 36 -10.31 3.91 -0.48
CA TYR A 36 -9.98 5.25 -0.95
C TYR A 36 -11.22 6.14 -0.95
N TYR A 37 -11.16 7.28 -0.28
CA TYR A 37 -12.25 8.26 -0.25
C TYR A 37 -11.93 9.39 -1.24
N GLU A 38 -12.81 9.59 -2.22
CA GLU A 38 -12.66 10.64 -3.23
C GLU A 38 -13.08 12.01 -2.68
N ASN A 39 -12.31 12.54 -1.72
CA ASN A 39 -12.60 13.85 -1.12
C ASN A 39 -12.20 14.99 -2.07
N ASP A 40 -10.90 15.12 -2.34
CA ASP A 40 -10.35 16.17 -3.21
C ASP A 40 -9.93 15.65 -4.59
N GLN A 41 -9.64 14.35 -4.70
CA GLN A 41 -9.15 13.71 -5.92
C GLN A 41 -9.95 12.43 -6.19
N THR A 42 -10.21 12.19 -7.48
CA THR A 42 -10.83 10.94 -7.93
C THR A 42 -9.79 9.83 -7.99
N LEU A 43 -10.22 8.61 -7.69
CA LEU A 43 -9.37 7.44 -7.79
C LEU A 43 -9.04 7.23 -9.29
N PRO A 44 -7.75 7.20 -9.67
CA PRO A 44 -7.39 6.91 -11.05
C PRO A 44 -7.84 5.51 -11.44
N ARG A 45 -8.03 5.29 -12.74
CA ARG A 45 -8.39 3.97 -13.25
C ARG A 45 -7.32 2.94 -12.85
N LEU A 46 -7.72 1.97 -12.04
CA LEU A 46 -6.86 0.85 -11.65
C LEU A 46 -7.07 -0.32 -12.62
N ILE A 47 -5.97 -0.93 -13.06
CA ILE A 47 -5.99 -2.08 -13.97
C ILE A 47 -5.59 -3.34 -13.21
N ARG A 48 -6.49 -4.33 -13.17
CA ARG A 48 -6.23 -5.60 -12.49
C ARG A 48 -4.98 -6.28 -13.07
N GLY A 49 -4.15 -6.86 -12.21
CA GLY A 49 -2.90 -7.49 -12.59
C GLY A 49 -1.71 -6.53 -12.73
N GLN A 50 -1.94 -5.21 -12.66
CA GLN A 50 -0.84 -4.24 -12.63
C GLN A 50 -0.45 -3.87 -11.20
N VAL A 51 0.83 -3.56 -11.01
CA VAL A 51 1.37 -3.06 -9.75
C VAL A 51 0.99 -1.59 -9.59
N HIS A 52 0.46 -1.26 -8.42
CA HIS A 52 0.14 0.10 -8.02
C HIS A 52 0.91 0.46 -6.75
N ARG A 53 1.20 1.75 -6.64
CA ARG A 53 1.72 2.38 -5.43
C ARG A 53 0.54 2.93 -4.63
N CYS A 54 0.39 2.44 -3.41
CA CYS A 54 -0.63 2.88 -2.46
C CYS A 54 0.06 3.50 -1.25
N VAL A 55 -0.36 4.70 -0.86
CA VAL A 55 0.09 5.36 0.37
C VAL A 55 -1.12 5.58 1.26
N GLY A 56 -1.03 5.21 2.53
CA GLY A 56 -2.19 5.20 3.41
C GLY A 56 -1.93 4.73 4.81
N ASN A 57 -2.93 4.87 5.67
CA ASN A 57 -2.87 4.36 7.03
C ASN A 57 -3.36 2.91 7.06
N TYR A 58 -2.52 2.02 7.58
CA TYR A 58 -2.91 0.63 7.81
C TYR A 58 -3.39 0.43 9.24
N ASP A 59 -4.59 -0.11 9.37
CA ASP A 59 -5.19 -0.55 10.63
C ASP A 59 -5.05 -2.07 10.72
N LYS A 60 -4.14 -2.53 11.58
CA LYS A 60 -3.87 -3.95 11.79
C LYS A 60 -5.05 -4.70 12.42
N GLN A 61 -5.91 -4.03 13.20
CA GLN A 61 -7.06 -4.70 13.81
C GLN A 61 -8.15 -5.00 12.79
N LYS A 62 -8.28 -4.14 11.78
CA LYS A 62 -9.26 -4.27 10.70
C LYS A 62 -8.70 -4.87 9.43
N ASP A 63 -7.39 -5.12 9.39
CA ASP A 63 -6.65 -5.58 8.22
C ASP A 63 -6.98 -4.76 6.96
N THR A 64 -7.03 -3.43 7.13
CA THR A 64 -7.48 -2.51 6.09
C THR A 64 -6.54 -1.32 6.00
N MET A 65 -6.19 -0.95 4.77
CA MET A 65 -5.39 0.22 4.44
C MET A 65 -6.29 1.33 3.88
N THR A 66 -6.46 2.41 4.64
CA THR A 66 -7.13 3.63 4.15
C THR A 66 -6.11 4.45 3.37
N CYS A 67 -6.20 4.36 2.04
CA CYS A 67 -5.33 5.03 1.09
C CYS A 67 -5.65 6.52 1.01
N VAL A 68 -4.61 7.35 1.10
CA VAL A 68 -4.64 8.78 0.79
C VAL A 68 -4.17 9.05 -0.64
N SER A 69 -3.38 8.14 -1.22
CA SER A 69 -2.93 8.23 -2.61
C SER A 69 -2.80 6.84 -3.23
N VAL A 70 -3.26 6.70 -4.47
CA VAL A 70 -3.15 5.48 -5.26
C VAL A 70 -2.79 5.86 -6.69
N ARG A 71 -1.78 5.22 -7.27
CA ARG A 71 -1.44 5.37 -8.69
C ARG A 71 -0.77 4.13 -9.23
N ALA A 72 -0.71 4.00 -10.56
CA ALA A 72 0.15 3.01 -11.19
C ALA A 72 1.61 3.19 -10.72
N ALA A 73 2.28 2.07 -10.43
CA ALA A 73 3.71 2.09 -10.12
C ALA A 73 4.50 2.27 -11.42
N SER A 74 5.53 3.12 -11.39
CA SER A 74 6.45 3.26 -12.52
C SER A 74 7.26 1.98 -12.72
N LEU A 75 7.87 1.81 -13.89
CA LEU A 75 8.74 0.66 -14.15
C LEU A 75 9.95 0.60 -13.22
N SER A 76 10.49 1.76 -12.82
CA SER A 76 11.60 1.81 -11.87
C SER A 76 11.14 1.40 -10.47
N GLU A 77 9.98 1.86 -10.02
CA GLU A 77 9.40 1.45 -8.74
C GLU A 77 9.13 -0.05 -8.70
N GLN A 78 8.54 -0.61 -9.75
CA GLN A 78 8.27 -2.05 -9.83
C GLN A 78 9.53 -2.90 -9.72
N ARG A 79 10.65 -2.45 -10.31
CA ARG A 79 11.93 -3.16 -10.26
C ARG A 79 12.61 -3.03 -8.89
N ASN A 80 12.51 -1.85 -8.29
CA ASN A 80 13.35 -1.50 -7.15
C ASN A 80 12.63 -1.60 -5.80
N ALA A 81 11.29 -1.68 -5.76
CA ALA A 81 10.51 -1.63 -4.52
C ALA A 81 10.97 -2.66 -3.49
N LEU A 82 11.19 -3.91 -3.91
CA LEU A 82 11.63 -4.97 -3.01
C LEU A 82 13.02 -4.71 -2.43
N GLU A 83 13.95 -4.23 -3.25
CA GLU A 83 15.31 -3.90 -2.80
C GLU A 83 15.31 -2.69 -1.87
N ALA A 84 14.52 -1.67 -2.19
CA ALA A 84 14.33 -0.50 -1.34
C ALA A 84 13.78 -0.88 0.04
N VAL A 85 12.74 -1.73 0.08
CA VAL A 85 12.17 -2.24 1.34
C VAL A 85 13.20 -3.02 2.14
N ARG A 86 13.99 -3.90 1.49
CA ARG A 86 15.05 -4.66 2.16
C ARG A 86 16.12 -3.76 2.77
N ALA A 87 16.59 -2.76 2.03
CA ALA A 87 17.57 -1.80 2.52
C ALA A 87 17.01 -0.99 3.70
N SER A 88 15.77 -0.51 3.59
CA SER A 88 15.12 0.23 4.68
C SER A 88 14.87 -0.62 5.93
N ASP A 89 14.47 -1.89 5.79
CA ASP A 89 14.29 -2.82 6.91
C ASP A 89 15.61 -3.11 7.62
N ALA A 90 16.70 -3.32 6.87
CA ALA A 90 18.03 -3.52 7.44
C ALA A 90 18.47 -2.31 8.30
N GLU A 91 18.34 -1.09 7.77
CA GLU A 91 18.70 0.13 8.50
C GLU A 91 17.78 0.38 9.71
N MET A 92 16.46 0.20 9.55
CA MET A 92 15.50 0.37 10.65
C MET A 92 15.78 -0.60 11.80
N ARG A 93 16.17 -1.85 11.52
CA ARG A 93 16.55 -2.81 12.58
C ARG A 93 17.79 -2.35 13.34
N ASN A 94 18.80 -1.84 12.63
CA ASN A 94 20.01 -1.30 13.28
C ASN A 94 19.66 -0.13 14.19
N VAL A 95 18.79 0.79 13.74
CA VAL A 95 18.33 1.93 14.54
C VAL A 95 17.56 1.47 15.77
N VAL A 96 16.64 0.52 15.62
CA VAL A 96 15.87 -0.03 16.75
C VAL A 96 16.82 -0.65 17.77
N LEU A 97 17.79 -1.47 17.34
CA LEU A 97 18.77 -2.09 18.24
C LEU A 97 19.54 -1.05 19.05
N ALA A 98 20.07 -0.01 18.40
CA ALA A 98 20.80 1.07 19.05
C ALA A 98 19.94 1.86 20.06
N LEU A 99 18.64 2.01 19.79
CA LEU A 99 17.70 2.68 20.71
C LEU A 99 17.27 1.79 21.88
N SER A 100 17.29 0.46 21.70
CA SER A 100 16.93 -0.50 22.75
C SER A 100 18.07 -0.87 23.71
N GLU A 101 19.31 -0.43 23.45
CA GLU A 101 20.44 -0.54 24.37
C GLU A 101 20.65 0.71 25.27
N MET A 102 19.64 1.58 25.38
CA MET A 102 19.51 2.63 26.42
C MET A 102 18.48 2.25 27.48
#